data_AF-A0A3L9YA78-F1
#
_entry.id   AF-A0A3L9YA78-F1
#
_cell.length_a   1.000
_cell.length_b   1.000
_cell.length_c   1.000
_cell.angle_alpha   90.00
_cell.angle_beta   90.00
_cell.angle_gamma   90.00
#
_symmetry.space_group_name_H-M   'P 1'
#
loop_
_entity.id
_entity.type
_entity.pdbx_description
1 polymer ?
#
loop_
_entity_poly.entity_id
_entity_poly.type
_entity_poly.pdbx_seq_one_letter_code
_entity_poly.pdbx_strand_id
1 'polypeptide(L)'
;MFILPLAPLPALSQPALDFETQLTAALADTGQERGLLHCGGLFRAFGEVSADGTELSDLVMELETDMAVFATVVRENETGETMALAMETVAPAIESVAVLYLSRFRSNHGATGTILDPDLEENLAYCRALHDRLSVPEG
;
A
#
# COMPACT_ATOMS: atom_id res chain seq x y z
N MET A 1 49.40 -17.60 -27.92
CA MET A 1 48.83 -16.66 -26.94
C MET A 1 47.33 -16.60 -27.22
N PHE A 2 46.54 -17.39 -26.50
CA PHE A 2 45.08 -17.46 -26.67
C PHE A 2 44.43 -16.57 -25.62
N ILE A 3 43.67 -15.57 -26.05
CA ILE A 3 42.80 -14.76 -25.20
C ILE A 3 41.45 -15.50 -25.18
N LEU A 4 41.07 -16.04 -24.02
CA LEU A 4 39.72 -16.54 -23.79
C LEU A 4 38.78 -15.35 -23.59
N PRO A 5 37.64 -15.27 -24.31
CA PRO A 5 36.63 -14.27 -24.02
C PRO A 5 35.92 -14.62 -22.70
N LEU A 6 35.88 -13.67 -21.77
CA LEU A 6 34.97 -13.72 -20.62
C LEU A 6 33.54 -13.77 -21.16
N ALA A 7 32.87 -14.91 -21.00
CA ALA A 7 31.43 -14.98 -21.18
C ALA A 7 30.75 -14.21 -20.03
N PRO A 8 29.73 -13.37 -20.31
CA PRO A 8 28.95 -12.74 -19.26
C PRO A 8 28.23 -13.83 -18.44
N LEU A 9 28.40 -13.80 -17.12
CA LEU A 9 27.61 -14.65 -16.22
C LEU A 9 26.13 -14.32 -16.40
N PRO A 10 25.24 -15.32 -16.44
CA PRO A 10 23.81 -15.05 -16.42
C PRO A 10 23.48 -14.34 -15.12
N ALA A 11 22.89 -13.15 -15.23
CA ALA A 11 22.26 -12.51 -14.09
C ALA A 11 21.22 -13.51 -13.56
N LEU A 12 21.43 -14.01 -12.34
CA LEU A 12 20.44 -14.81 -11.63
C LEU A 12 19.25 -13.88 -11.41
N SER A 13 18.26 -13.94 -12.30
CA SER A 13 16.96 -13.32 -12.08
C SER A 13 16.38 -13.95 -10.83
N GLN A 14 16.51 -13.27 -9.69
CA GLN A 14 15.71 -13.62 -8.52
C GLN A 14 14.24 -13.59 -8.96
N PRO A 15 13.44 -14.62 -8.65
CA PRO A 15 12.02 -14.56 -8.94
C PRO A 15 11.47 -13.33 -8.23
N ALA A 16 10.83 -12.44 -8.99
CA ALA A 16 10.07 -11.35 -8.40
C ALA A 16 9.06 -12.00 -7.44
N LEU A 17 9.12 -11.62 -6.16
CA LEU A 17 8.13 -12.07 -5.18
C LEU A 17 6.74 -11.66 -5.69
N ASP A 18 5.73 -12.51 -5.51
CA ASP A 18 4.36 -12.11 -5.81
C ASP A 18 3.91 -10.96 -4.88
N PHE A 19 2.87 -10.26 -5.30
CA PHE A 19 2.37 -9.07 -4.61
C PHE A 19 2.02 -9.36 -3.14
N GLU A 20 1.33 -10.47 -2.86
CA GLU A 20 0.91 -10.84 -1.50
C GLU A 20 2.09 -11.08 -0.57
N THR A 21 3.13 -11.73 -1.09
CA THR A 21 4.38 -11.94 -0.34
C THR A 21 5.07 -10.61 -0.03
N GLN A 22 5.15 -9.69 -0.99
CA GLN A 22 5.76 -8.37 -0.78
C GLN A 22 4.95 -7.53 0.21
N LEU A 23 3.62 -7.55 0.08
CA LEU A 23 2.72 -6.83 0.97
C LEU A 23 2.80 -7.36 2.40
N THR A 24 2.81 -8.68 2.56
CA THR A 24 3.00 -9.33 3.87
C THR A 24 4.35 -8.93 4.48
N ALA A 25 5.42 -8.91 3.69
CA ALA A 25 6.74 -8.48 4.16
C ALA A 25 6.78 -7.00 4.56
N ALA A 26 6.15 -6.12 3.77
CA ALA A 26 6.07 -4.68 4.06
C ALA A 26 5.29 -4.38 5.36
N LEU A 27 4.40 -5.30 5.77
CA LEU A 27 3.55 -5.18 6.95
C LEU A 27 3.95 -6.13 8.09
N ALA A 28 5.09 -6.82 8.00
CA ALA A 28 5.47 -7.88 8.93
C ALA A 28 5.62 -7.39 10.38
N ASP A 29 6.16 -6.18 10.57
CA ASP A 29 6.42 -5.58 11.88
C ASP A 29 5.28 -4.64 12.36
N THR A 30 4.12 -4.72 11.72
CA THR A 30 2.94 -3.91 12.05
C THR A 30 1.98 -4.69 12.94
N GLY A 31 1.32 -4.00 13.86
CA GLY A 31 0.40 -4.57 14.83
C GLY A 31 -1.05 -4.59 14.34
N GLN A 32 -1.96 -4.16 15.19
CA GLN A 32 -3.40 -4.12 14.92
C GLN A 32 -3.75 -3.10 13.81
N GLU A 33 -2.87 -2.14 13.55
CA GLU A 33 -3.03 -1.14 12.49
C GLU A 33 -2.82 -1.70 11.08
N ARG A 34 -2.37 -2.96 10.92
CA ARG A 34 -2.02 -3.58 9.63
C ARG A 34 -3.08 -3.37 8.54
N GLY A 35 -4.35 -3.59 8.86
CA GLY A 35 -5.45 -3.44 7.91
C GLY A 35 -5.62 -1.99 7.44
N LEU A 36 -5.36 -1.03 8.33
CA LEU A 36 -5.42 0.41 8.04
C LEU A 36 -4.24 0.85 7.18
N LEU A 37 -3.03 0.34 7.46
CA LEU A 37 -1.85 0.59 6.63
C LEU A 37 -2.02 0.03 5.22
N HIS A 38 -2.56 -1.18 5.10
CA HIS A 38 -2.91 -1.80 3.83
C HIS A 38 -3.84 -0.89 3.00
N CYS A 39 -4.91 -0.38 3.63
CA CYS A 39 -5.89 0.47 2.96
C CYS A 39 -5.40 1.89 2.68
N GLY A 40 -4.67 2.50 3.61
CA GLY A 40 -4.03 3.79 3.40
C GLY A 40 -3.07 3.75 2.22
N GLY A 41 -2.26 2.69 2.10
CA GLY A 41 -1.38 2.52 0.94
C GLY A 41 -2.13 2.31 -0.38
N LEU A 42 -3.26 1.59 -0.37
CA LEU A 42 -4.12 1.43 -1.55
C LEU A 42 -4.69 2.79 -1.99
N PHE A 43 -5.27 3.56 -1.07
CA PHE A 43 -5.83 4.87 -1.38
C PHE A 43 -4.75 5.83 -1.85
N ARG A 44 -3.61 5.90 -1.16
CA ARG A 44 -2.47 6.68 -1.62
C ARG A 44 -2.05 6.35 -3.05
N ALA A 45 -1.94 5.06 -3.38
CA ALA A 45 -1.63 4.62 -4.75
C ALA A 45 -2.70 5.04 -5.77
N PHE A 46 -3.98 5.04 -5.40
CA PHE A 46 -5.05 5.59 -6.25
C PHE A 46 -4.93 7.10 -6.44
N GLY A 47 -4.54 7.84 -5.40
CA GLY A 47 -4.34 9.29 -5.46
C GLY A 47 -3.31 9.65 -6.53
N GLU A 48 -2.17 8.96 -6.53
CA GLU A 48 -1.06 9.15 -7.48
C GLU A 48 -1.41 8.84 -8.94
N VAL A 49 -2.43 7.99 -9.20
CA VAL A 49 -2.90 7.69 -10.57
C VAL A 49 -4.18 8.42 -10.94
N SER A 50 -4.80 9.12 -9.99
CA SER A 50 -5.94 9.99 -10.23
C SER A 50 -5.48 11.34 -10.77
N ALA A 51 -6.34 12.03 -11.52
CA ALA A 51 -6.01 13.37 -11.98
C ALA A 51 -6.20 14.38 -10.84
N ASP A 52 -5.17 15.19 -10.59
CA ASP A 52 -5.19 16.23 -9.56
C ASP A 52 -6.40 17.17 -9.71
N GLY A 53 -7.05 17.46 -8.58
CA GLY A 53 -8.17 18.39 -8.50
C GLY A 53 -9.49 17.83 -9.05
N THR A 54 -9.61 16.50 -9.15
CA THR A 54 -10.88 15.83 -9.43
C THR A 54 -11.59 15.45 -8.14
N GLU A 55 -12.91 15.29 -8.19
CA GLU A 55 -13.67 14.78 -7.03
C GLU A 55 -13.15 13.41 -6.55
N LEU A 56 -12.62 12.61 -7.48
CA LEU A 56 -12.00 11.33 -7.16
C LEU A 56 -10.68 11.49 -6.40
N SER A 57 -9.81 12.41 -6.83
CA SER A 57 -8.54 12.67 -6.12
C SER A 57 -8.80 13.19 -4.71
N ASP A 58 -9.78 14.07 -4.55
CA ASP A 58 -10.16 14.63 -3.25
C ASP A 58 -10.70 13.56 -2.31
N LEU A 59 -11.61 12.71 -2.81
CA LEU A 59 -12.16 11.59 -2.05
C LEU A 59 -11.08 10.60 -1.62
N VAL A 60 -10.15 10.26 -2.51
CA VAL A 60 -9.09 9.29 -2.21
C VAL A 60 -8.11 9.84 -1.17
N MET A 61 -7.80 11.14 -1.23
CA MET A 61 -6.98 11.81 -0.22
C MET A 61 -7.66 11.84 1.15
N GLU A 62 -8.98 12.05 1.21
CA GLU A 62 -9.75 11.95 2.45
C GLU A 62 -9.67 10.53 3.04
N LEU A 63 -9.91 9.51 2.20
CA LEU A 63 -9.82 8.11 2.61
C LEU A 63 -8.42 7.70 3.10
N GLU A 64 -7.36 8.14 2.41
CA GLU A 64 -5.97 7.95 2.85
C GLU A 64 -5.74 8.58 4.23
N THR A 65 -6.18 9.83 4.39
CA THR A 65 -6.00 10.61 5.63
C THR A 65 -6.70 9.93 6.80
N ASP A 66 -7.94 9.50 6.61
CA ASP A 66 -8.70 8.78 7.64
C ASP A 66 -7.99 7.48 8.05
N MET A 67 -7.54 6.68 7.07
CA MET A 67 -6.78 5.46 7.37
C MET A 67 -5.51 5.75 8.15
N ALA A 68 -4.76 6.81 7.79
CA ALA A 68 -3.55 7.21 8.50
C ALA A 68 -3.83 7.66 9.93
N VAL A 69 -4.90 8.44 10.14
CA VAL A 69 -5.32 8.88 11.49
C VAL A 69 -5.71 7.68 12.35
N PHE A 70 -6.58 6.80 11.86
CA PHE A 70 -6.98 5.62 12.61
C PHE A 70 -5.79 4.68 12.89
N ALA A 71 -4.89 4.48 11.92
CA ALA A 71 -3.70 3.65 12.11
C ALA A 71 -2.80 4.21 13.22
N THR A 72 -2.64 5.53 13.24
CA THR A 72 -1.84 6.23 14.26
C THR A 72 -2.45 6.07 15.65
N VAL A 73 -3.77 6.24 15.79
CA VAL A 73 -4.48 6.05 17.06
C VAL A 73 -4.38 4.60 17.54
N VAL A 74 -4.55 3.62 16.65
CA VAL A 74 -4.43 2.19 17.00
C VAL A 74 -3.02 1.88 17.48
N ARG A 75 -2.00 2.35 16.76
CA ARG A 75 -0.60 2.14 17.12
C ARG A 75 -0.26 2.77 18.46
N GLU A 76 -0.64 4.04 18.67
CA GLU A 76 -0.43 4.74 19.94
C GLU A 76 -0.99 3.94 21.12
N ASN A 77 -2.23 3.44 20.98
CA ASN A 77 -2.87 2.63 22.01
C ASN A 77 -2.20 1.26 22.23
N GLU A 78 -1.67 0.65 21.17
CA GLU A 78 -1.03 -0.66 21.23
C GLU A 78 0.38 -0.61 21.83
N THR A 79 1.18 0.40 21.46
CA THR A 79 2.59 0.49 21.85
C THR A 79 2.82 1.37 23.07
N GLY A 80 1.89 2.29 23.39
CA GLY A 80 2.08 3.33 24.40
C GLY A 80 3.06 4.42 23.97
N GLU A 81 3.42 4.47 22.68
CA GLU A 81 4.21 5.56 22.10
C GLU A 81 3.41 6.88 22.11
N THR A 82 4.05 8.01 21.80
CA THR A 82 3.33 9.26 21.57
C THR A 82 2.69 9.26 20.18
N MET A 83 1.58 9.98 20.00
CA MET A 83 0.99 10.25 18.67
C MET A 83 2.03 10.64 17.60
N ALA A 84 3.03 11.46 17.95
CA ALA A 84 4.09 11.87 17.02
C ALA A 84 4.96 10.68 16.56
N LEU A 85 5.40 9.83 17.50
CA LEU A 85 6.20 8.63 17.19
C LEU A 85 5.38 7.58 16.42
N ALA A 86 4.10 7.43 16.77
CA ALA A 86 3.19 6.57 16.02
C ALA A 86 3.06 7.03 14.56
N MET A 87 2.91 8.35 14.33
CA MET A 87 2.82 8.92 12.98
C MET A 87 4.12 8.76 12.19
N GLU A 88 5.28 8.93 12.83
CA GLU A 88 6.60 8.68 12.24
C GLU A 88 6.77 7.22 11.77
N THR A 89 6.00 6.29 12.33
CA THR A 89 5.98 4.88 11.90
C THR A 89 4.92 4.60 10.84
N VAL A 90 3.72 5.15 11.01
CA VAL A 90 2.56 4.91 10.13
C VAL A 90 2.78 5.47 8.72
N ALA A 91 3.25 6.71 8.60
CA ALA A 91 3.37 7.36 7.28
C ALA A 91 4.35 6.62 6.34
N PRO A 92 5.56 6.21 6.77
CA PRO A 92 6.45 5.41 5.92
C PRO A 92 5.88 4.03 5.57
N ALA A 93 5.09 3.41 6.45
CA ALA A 93 4.47 2.12 6.17
C ALA A 93 3.39 2.23 5.07
N ILE A 94 2.56 3.28 5.12
CA ILE A 94 1.58 3.61 4.07
C ILE A 94 2.28 3.84 2.73
N GLU A 95 3.37 4.62 2.71
CA GLU A 95 4.16 4.87 1.50
C GLU A 95 4.74 3.56 0.92
N SER A 96 5.31 2.71 1.78
CA SER A 96 5.85 1.40 1.37
C SER A 96 4.79 0.52 0.71
N VAL A 97 3.59 0.45 1.29
CA VAL A 97 2.45 -0.29 0.70
C VAL A 97 1.99 0.36 -0.60
N ALA A 98 1.92 1.69 -0.68
CA ALA A 98 1.51 2.41 -1.88
C ALA A 98 2.43 2.10 -3.07
N VAL A 99 3.74 2.02 -2.86
CA VAL A 99 4.70 1.64 -3.90
C VAL A 99 4.41 0.24 -4.48
N LEU A 100 3.99 -0.71 -3.66
CA LEU A 100 3.61 -2.05 -4.11
C LEU A 100 2.35 -2.01 -4.99
N TYR A 101 1.33 -1.26 -4.56
CA TYR A 101 0.11 -1.08 -5.34
C TYR A 101 0.36 -0.36 -6.67
N LEU A 102 1.17 0.71 -6.68
CA LEU A 102 1.57 1.40 -7.90
C LEU A 102 2.33 0.50 -8.87
N SER A 103 3.14 -0.44 -8.36
CA SER A 103 3.78 -1.47 -9.18
C SER A 103 2.74 -2.39 -9.83
N ARG A 104 1.76 -2.88 -9.04
CA ARG A 104 0.68 -3.76 -9.52
C ARG A 104 -0.22 -3.05 -10.54
N PHE A 105 -0.63 -1.80 -10.27
CA PHE A 105 -1.43 -0.99 -11.20
C PHE A 105 -0.74 -0.81 -12.56
N ARG A 106 0.57 -0.51 -12.55
CA ARG A 106 1.35 -0.39 -13.80
C ARG A 106 1.45 -1.73 -14.54
N SER A 107 1.65 -2.82 -13.81
CA SER A 107 1.69 -4.17 -14.38
C SER A 107 0.36 -4.54 -15.04
N ASN A 108 -0.75 -4.31 -14.34
CA ASN A 108 -2.10 -4.56 -14.85
C ASN A 108 -2.39 -3.71 -16.07
N HIS A 109 -2.14 -2.40 -16.01
CA HIS A 109 -2.39 -1.52 -17.14
C HIS A 109 -1.57 -1.93 -18.37
N GLY A 110 -0.32 -2.37 -18.18
CA GLY A 110 0.51 -2.92 -19.26
C GLY A 110 -0.01 -4.23 -19.85
N ALA A 111 -0.68 -5.07 -19.05
CA ALA A 111 -1.16 -6.38 -19.47
C ALA A 111 -2.59 -6.38 -20.04
N THR A 112 -3.50 -5.61 -19.43
CA THR A 112 -4.95 -5.65 -19.69
C THR A 112 -5.53 -4.29 -20.12
N GLY A 113 -4.77 -3.20 -19.96
CA GLY A 113 -5.28 -1.83 -20.16
C GLY A 113 -6.11 -1.29 -19.00
N THR A 114 -6.24 -2.04 -17.90
CA THR A 114 -6.94 -1.62 -16.67
C THR A 114 -5.96 -1.59 -15.51
N ILE A 115 -6.13 -0.67 -14.55
CA ILE A 115 -5.31 -0.68 -13.33
C ILE A 115 -5.79 -1.73 -12.31
N LEU A 116 -7.08 -2.09 -12.37
CA LEU A 116 -7.70 -3.09 -11.50
C LEU A 116 -7.76 -4.46 -12.15
N ASP A 117 -7.46 -5.45 -11.33
CA ASP A 117 -7.72 -6.87 -11.50
C ASP A 117 -8.71 -7.31 -10.39
N PRO A 118 -9.31 -8.51 -10.46
CA PRO A 118 -10.31 -8.95 -9.48
C PRO A 118 -9.85 -8.90 -8.02
N ASP A 119 -8.59 -9.24 -7.70
CA ASP A 119 -8.13 -9.20 -6.31
C ASP A 119 -7.99 -7.74 -5.83
N LEU A 120 -7.61 -6.81 -6.71
CA LEU A 120 -7.59 -5.38 -6.37
C LEU A 120 -9.00 -4.81 -6.15
N GLU A 121 -10.00 -5.31 -6.89
CA GLU A 121 -11.40 -4.95 -6.64
C GLU A 121 -11.87 -5.47 -5.27
N GLU A 122 -11.46 -6.68 -4.89
CA GLU A 122 -11.72 -7.23 -3.55
C GLU A 122 -11.03 -6.41 -2.45
N ASN A 123 -9.76 -6.02 -2.63
CA ASN A 123 -9.05 -5.17 -1.69
C ASN A 123 -9.70 -3.80 -1.55
N LEU A 124 -10.14 -3.19 -2.66
CA LEU A 124 -10.87 -1.93 -2.63
C LEU A 124 -12.20 -2.06 -1.87
N ALA A 125 -12.95 -3.15 -2.09
CA ALA A 125 -14.19 -3.42 -1.37
C ALA A 125 -13.94 -3.61 0.13
N TYR A 126 -12.90 -4.37 0.51
CA TYR A 126 -12.47 -4.52 1.89
C TYR A 126 -12.13 -3.18 2.53
N CYS A 127 -11.35 -2.33 1.85
CA CYS A 127 -10.91 -1.05 2.40
C CYS A 127 -12.05 -0.05 2.57
N ARG A 128 -13.02 -0.04 1.66
CA ARG A 128 -14.27 0.72 1.84
C ARG A 128 -15.05 0.23 3.05
N ALA A 129 -15.24 -1.09 3.18
CA ALA A 129 -15.94 -1.65 4.33
C ALA A 129 -15.20 -1.43 5.66
N LEU A 130 -13.87 -1.33 5.65
CA LEU A 130 -13.10 -0.95 6.82
C LEU A 130 -13.32 0.52 7.18
N HIS A 131 -13.22 1.44 6.22
CA HIS A 131 -13.51 2.86 6.44
C HIS A 131 -14.92 3.09 6.96
N ASP A 132 -15.93 2.50 6.32
CA ASP A 132 -17.33 2.66 6.72
C ASP A 132 -17.53 2.26 8.18
N ARG A 133 -16.92 1.14 8.64
CA ARG A 133 -17.03 0.69 10.04
C ARG A 133 -16.40 1.66 11.04
N LEU A 134 -15.35 2.37 10.66
CA LEU A 134 -14.64 3.31 11.53
C LEU A 134 -15.35 4.66 11.60
N SER A 135 -16.11 5.00 10.55
CA SER A 135 -16.82 6.26 10.39
C SER A 135 -18.23 6.27 11.00
N VAL A 136 -18.76 5.11 11.45
CA VAL A 136 -20.01 5.06 12.22
C VAL A 136 -19.73 5.40 13.69
N PRO A 137 -20.34 6.44 14.27
CA PRO A 137 -20.22 6.71 15.70
C PRO A 137 -20.78 5.51 16.50
N GLU A 138 -20.01 4.98 17.45
CA GLU A 138 -20.59 4.11 18.47
C GLU A 138 -21.65 4.91 19.22
N GLY A 139 -22.92 4.52 19.04
CA GLY A 139 -24.08 5.18 19.66
C GLY A 139 -24.20 4.91 21.14
#